data_AF-A0A428VXC5-F1
#
_entry.id   AF-A0A428VXC5-F1
#
_cell.length_a   1.000
_cell.length_b   1.000
_cell.length_c   1.000
_cell.angle_alpha   90.00
_cell.angle_beta   90.00
_cell.angle_gamma   90.00
#
_symmetry.space_group_name_H-M   'P 1'
#
loop_
_entity.id
_entity.type
_entity.pdbx_description
1 polymer ?
#
loop_
_entity_poly.entity_id
_entity_poly.type
_entity_poly.pdbx_seq_one_letter_code
_entity_poly.pdbx_strand_id
1 'polypeptide(L)'
;MSRSGPKNPATEPVPWDDPLQSAVWRLRSRGCWEDAAALLASSAVTESAAALGRTTILVERCLFTATGWEEADDALRAAEALVTGDEERGSAACERGHLAYASTLFGVRDRADEARSALGRAAALLPPGSPNRPLLDFRRGL
;
A
#
# COMPACT_ATOMS: atom_id res chain seq x y z
N MET A 1 23.49 -43.81 -5.72
CA MET A 1 23.89 -42.39 -5.75
C MET A 1 23.16 -41.71 -6.90
N SER A 2 21.90 -41.28 -6.69
CA SER A 2 21.13 -40.54 -7.70
C SER A 2 21.41 -39.06 -7.53
N ARG A 3 21.99 -38.43 -8.55
CA ARG A 3 22.23 -36.98 -8.58
C ARG A 3 20.90 -36.28 -8.79
N SER A 4 20.46 -35.50 -7.80
CA SER A 4 19.38 -34.52 -7.96
C SER A 4 19.83 -33.49 -8.99
N GLY A 5 19.12 -33.39 -10.11
CA GLY A 5 19.32 -32.33 -11.10
C GLY A 5 18.98 -30.95 -10.52
N PRO A 6 19.48 -29.87 -11.13
CA PRO A 6 19.18 -28.51 -10.67
C PRO A 6 17.68 -28.25 -10.76
N LYS A 7 17.10 -27.78 -9.65
CA LYS A 7 15.71 -27.33 -9.56
C LYS A 7 15.53 -26.13 -10.50
N ASN A 8 14.73 -26.29 -11.56
CA ASN A 8 14.41 -25.23 -12.51
C ASN A 8 13.82 -24.01 -11.75
N PRO A 9 14.35 -22.78 -11.92
CA PRO A 9 13.83 -21.59 -11.26
C PRO A 9 12.54 -21.03 -11.92
N ALA A 10 11.86 -21.80 -12.77
CA ALA A 10 10.83 -21.30 -13.68
C ALA A 10 9.37 -21.59 -13.24
N THR A 11 9.07 -21.53 -11.94
CA THR A 11 7.70 -21.76 -11.44
C THR A 11 7.31 -20.85 -10.28
N GLU A 12 7.85 -19.64 -10.23
CA GLU A 12 7.20 -18.58 -9.47
C GLU A 12 6.26 -17.84 -10.43
N PRO A 13 4.94 -17.84 -10.19
CA PRO A 13 4.01 -17.09 -11.03
C PRO A 13 4.43 -15.62 -11.03
N VAL A 14 4.45 -15.01 -12.22
CA VAL A 14 4.78 -13.59 -12.34
C VAL A 14 3.61 -12.82 -11.72
N PRO A 15 3.79 -11.72 -10.98
CA PRO A 15 2.69 -11.03 -10.28
C PRO A 15 1.48 -10.64 -11.14
N TRP A 16 1.64 -10.59 -12.46
CA TRP A 16 0.59 -10.31 -13.44
C TRP A 16 -0.29 -11.53 -13.76
N ASP A 17 0.07 -12.74 -13.31
CA ASP A 17 -0.67 -13.98 -13.52
C ASP A 17 -1.83 -14.17 -12.53
N ASP A 18 -1.96 -13.31 -11.50
CA ASP A 18 -3.14 -13.29 -10.63
C ASP A 18 -4.29 -12.52 -11.31
N PRO A 19 -5.42 -13.19 -11.65
CA PRO A 19 -6.57 -12.52 -12.25
C PRO A 19 -7.15 -11.40 -11.39
N LEU A 20 -7.08 -11.51 -10.05
CA LEU A 20 -7.55 -10.48 -9.14
C LEU A 20 -6.68 -9.23 -9.23
N GLN A 21 -5.35 -9.38 -9.12
CA GLN A 21 -4.42 -8.25 -9.24
C GLN A 21 -4.51 -7.60 -10.62
N SER A 22 -4.66 -8.41 -11.69
CA SER A 22 -4.90 -7.92 -13.04
C SER A 22 -6.21 -7.13 -13.18
N ALA A 23 -7.28 -7.54 -12.49
CA ALA A 23 -8.55 -6.79 -12.48
C ALA A 23 -8.42 -5.47 -11.70
N VAL A 24 -7.83 -5.51 -10.50
CA VAL A 24 -7.55 -4.33 -9.68
C VAL A 24 -6.73 -3.31 -10.45
N TRP A 25 -5.64 -3.75 -11.10
CA TRP A 25 -4.79 -2.88 -11.90
C TRP A 25 -5.55 -2.23 -13.07
N ARG A 26 -6.37 -3.00 -13.80
CA ARG A 26 -7.16 -2.49 -14.94
C ARG A 26 -8.19 -1.44 -14.50
N LEU A 27 -8.86 -1.64 -13.38
CA LEU A 27 -9.87 -0.71 -12.85
C LEU A 27 -9.22 0.56 -12.31
N ARG A 28 -8.19 0.42 -11.47
CA ARG A 28 -7.40 1.54 -10.92
C ARG A 28 -6.85 2.43 -12.03
N SER A 29 -6.28 1.84 -13.09
CA SER A 29 -5.72 2.59 -14.23
C SER A 29 -6.77 3.37 -15.05
N ARG A 30 -8.07 3.10 -14.86
CA ARG A 30 -9.18 3.81 -15.52
C ARG A 30 -9.89 4.80 -14.60
N GLY A 31 -9.41 4.97 -13.37
CA GLY A 31 -10.08 5.77 -12.35
C GLY A 31 -11.30 5.09 -11.71
N CYS A 32 -11.52 3.79 -11.95
CA CYS A 32 -12.57 3.01 -11.28
C CYS A 32 -12.09 2.58 -9.88
N TRP A 33 -11.71 3.53 -9.03
CA TRP A 33 -11.08 3.26 -7.73
C TRP A 33 -12.03 2.54 -6.76
N GLU A 34 -13.31 2.90 -6.76
CA GLU A 34 -14.31 2.30 -5.87
C GLU A 34 -14.48 0.80 -6.19
N ASP A 35 -14.64 0.46 -7.47
CA ASP A 35 -14.71 -0.93 -7.91
C ASP A 35 -13.41 -1.69 -7.60
N ALA A 36 -12.25 -1.07 -7.84
CA ALA A 36 -10.95 -1.67 -7.55
C ALA A 36 -10.76 -1.93 -6.04
N ALA A 37 -11.17 -1.00 -5.18
CA ALA A 37 -11.12 -1.14 -3.73
C ALA A 37 -12.14 -2.18 -3.23
N ALA A 38 -13.31 -2.28 -3.87
CA ALA A 38 -14.34 -3.26 -3.55
C ALA A 38 -13.88 -4.70 -3.81
N LEU A 39 -13.10 -4.93 -4.88
CA LEU A 39 -12.52 -6.25 -5.17
C LEU A 39 -11.61 -6.78 -4.04
N LEU A 40 -10.99 -5.88 -3.27
CA LEU A 40 -10.11 -6.24 -2.15
C LEU A 40 -10.83 -6.27 -0.80
N ALA A 41 -12.08 -5.81 -0.72
CA ALA A 41 -12.76 -5.54 0.55
C ALA A 41 -12.90 -6.77 1.45
N SER A 42 -13.21 -7.94 0.87
CA SER A 42 -13.38 -9.19 1.63
C SER A 42 -12.05 -9.64 2.25
N SER A 43 -10.99 -9.74 1.46
CA SER A 43 -9.66 -10.15 1.94
C SER A 43 -9.04 -9.12 2.88
N ALA A 44 -9.32 -7.83 2.69
CA ALA A 44 -8.81 -6.75 3.53
C ALA A 44 -9.26 -6.84 5.00
N VAL A 45 -10.25 -7.67 5.33
CA VAL A 45 -10.68 -7.91 6.71
C VAL A 45 -9.66 -8.74 7.50
N THR A 46 -8.93 -9.62 6.82
CA THR A 46 -8.05 -10.62 7.46
C THR A 46 -6.62 -10.59 6.96
N GLU A 47 -6.36 -10.01 5.79
CA GLU A 47 -5.05 -10.02 5.13
C GLU A 47 -4.47 -8.60 5.07
N SER A 48 -3.33 -8.41 5.76
CA SER A 48 -2.60 -7.13 5.81
C SER A 48 -2.28 -6.59 4.40
N ALA A 49 -1.83 -7.45 3.49
CA ALA A 49 -1.49 -7.08 2.12
C ALA A 49 -2.71 -6.57 1.33
N ALA A 50 -3.85 -7.24 1.43
CA ALA A 50 -5.09 -6.80 0.78
C ALA A 50 -5.60 -5.48 1.39
N ALA A 51 -5.50 -5.32 2.71
CA ALA A 51 -5.88 -4.10 3.41
C ALA A 51 -5.02 -2.90 3.01
N LEU A 52 -3.69 -3.07 2.90
CA LEU A 52 -2.78 -2.04 2.42
C LEU A 52 -3.00 -1.72 0.94
N GLY A 53 -3.25 -2.74 0.10
CA GLY A 53 -3.61 -2.55 -1.30
C GLY A 53 -4.88 -1.73 -1.47
N ARG A 54 -5.93 -2.07 -0.71
CA ARG A 54 -7.20 -1.30 -0.67
C ARG A 54 -6.97 0.13 -0.22
N THR A 55 -6.17 0.34 0.82
CA THR A 55 -5.82 1.68 1.33
C THR A 55 -5.14 2.50 0.25
N THR A 56 -4.15 1.95 -0.45
CA THR A 56 -3.41 2.63 -1.52
C THR A 56 -4.36 3.16 -2.61
N ILE A 57 -5.35 2.36 -3.01
CA ILE A 57 -6.35 2.74 -4.01
C ILE A 57 -7.23 3.89 -3.50
N LEU A 58 -7.65 3.85 -2.24
CA LEU A 58 -8.50 4.89 -1.66
C LEU A 58 -7.73 6.20 -1.45
N VAL A 59 -6.47 6.13 -1.03
CA VAL A 59 -5.58 7.31 -0.93
C VAL A 59 -5.37 7.92 -2.31
N GLU A 60 -5.13 7.10 -3.33
CA GLU A 60 -5.03 7.58 -4.70
C GLU A 60 -6.30 8.29 -5.17
N ARG A 61 -7.48 7.71 -4.92
CA ARG A 61 -8.75 8.40 -5.21
C ARG A 61 -8.79 9.77 -4.56
N CYS A 62 -8.41 9.88 -3.28
CA CYS A 62 -8.37 11.17 -2.58
C CYS A 62 -7.49 12.20 -3.28
N LEU A 63 -6.33 11.80 -3.81
CA LEU A 63 -5.44 12.70 -4.55
C LEU A 63 -6.07 13.22 -5.85
N PHE A 64 -6.82 12.37 -6.56
CA PHE A 64 -7.41 12.74 -7.84
C PHE A 64 -8.74 13.48 -7.72
N THR A 65 -9.50 13.22 -6.65
CA THR A 65 -10.86 13.78 -6.48
C THR A 65 -10.98 14.78 -5.35
N ALA A 66 -9.97 14.90 -4.48
CA ALA A 66 -10.01 15.66 -3.24
C ALA A 66 -11.16 15.25 -2.28
N THR A 67 -11.70 14.04 -2.43
CA THR A 67 -12.82 13.51 -1.62
C THR A 67 -12.49 12.12 -1.07
N GLY A 68 -13.28 11.64 -0.09
CA GLY A 68 -13.14 10.26 0.41
C GLY A 68 -12.10 10.04 1.50
N TRP A 69 -11.60 11.12 2.11
CA TRP A 69 -10.52 11.10 3.11
C TRP A 69 -10.81 10.26 4.36
N GLU A 70 -12.04 10.29 4.86
CA GLU A 70 -12.45 9.51 6.05
C GLU A 70 -12.38 8.00 5.77
N GLU A 71 -12.92 7.57 4.63
CA GLU A 71 -12.86 6.17 4.21
C GLU A 71 -11.42 5.68 4.03
N ALA A 72 -10.53 6.52 3.48
CA ALA A 72 -9.12 6.19 3.34
C ALA A 72 -8.40 6.09 4.70
N ASP A 73 -8.69 6.98 5.65
CA ASP A 73 -8.11 6.93 7.01
C ASP A 73 -8.62 5.70 7.77
N ASP A 74 -9.91 5.35 7.65
CA ASP A 74 -10.49 4.16 8.27
C ASP A 74 -9.93 2.86 7.67
N ALA A 75 -9.80 2.78 6.35
CA ALA A 75 -9.17 1.64 5.68
C ALA A 75 -7.71 1.47 6.14
N LEU A 76 -6.97 2.58 6.28
CA LEU A 76 -5.60 2.55 6.78
C LEU A 76 -5.53 2.09 8.24
N ARG A 77 -6.43 2.57 9.12
CA ARG A 77 -6.49 2.09 10.51
C ARG A 77 -6.76 0.59 10.59
N ALA A 78 -7.65 0.07 9.75
CA ALA A 78 -7.90 -1.35 9.65
C ALA A 78 -6.66 -2.12 9.18
N ALA A 79 -5.94 -1.61 8.18
CA ALA A 79 -4.68 -2.21 7.72
C ALA A 79 -3.60 -2.22 8.82
N GLU A 80 -3.42 -1.09 9.53
CA GLU A 80 -2.46 -0.96 10.65
C GLU A 80 -2.77 -1.92 11.80
N ALA A 81 -4.04 -2.32 11.99
CA ALA A 81 -4.41 -3.32 12.99
C ALA A 81 -4.03 -4.76 12.59
N LEU A 82 -3.82 -5.03 11.30
CA LEU A 82 -3.50 -6.38 10.78
C LEU A 82 -1.99 -6.63 10.63
N VAL A 83 -1.17 -5.58 10.49
CA VAL A 83 0.27 -5.73 10.26
C VAL A 83 0.98 -6.26 11.51
N THR A 84 1.93 -7.19 11.31
CA THR A 84 2.69 -7.80 12.41
C THR A 84 4.19 -7.71 12.21
N GLY A 85 4.68 -7.82 10.96
CA GLY A 85 6.10 -7.77 10.63
C GLY A 85 6.66 -6.37 10.42
N ASP A 86 7.97 -6.19 10.56
CA ASP A 86 8.65 -4.89 10.32
C ASP A 86 8.40 -4.35 8.92
N GLU A 87 8.48 -5.22 7.90
CA GLU A 87 8.23 -4.86 6.51
C GLU A 87 6.79 -4.33 6.33
N GLU A 88 5.81 -5.02 6.89
CA GLU A 88 4.39 -4.63 6.81
C GLU A 88 4.13 -3.34 7.59
N ARG A 89 4.67 -3.22 8.80
CA ARG A 89 4.58 -2.01 9.62
C ARG A 89 5.25 -0.82 8.95
N GLY A 90 6.36 -1.04 8.24
CA GLY A 90 7.05 -0.04 7.45
C GLY A 90 6.19 0.45 6.28
N SER A 91 5.56 -0.47 5.56
CA SER A 91 4.63 -0.14 4.46
C SER A 91 3.38 0.60 4.97
N ALA A 92 2.78 0.15 6.07
CA ALA A 92 1.65 0.84 6.70
C ALA A 92 2.03 2.27 7.16
N ALA A 93 3.20 2.43 7.79
CA ALA A 93 3.72 3.74 8.18
C ALA A 93 4.01 4.64 6.96
N CYS A 94 4.43 4.06 5.84
CA CYS A 94 4.62 4.77 4.57
C CYS A 94 3.28 5.29 4.02
N GLU A 95 2.23 4.47 4.00
CA GLU A 95 0.87 4.88 3.60
C GLU A 95 0.32 5.97 4.55
N ARG A 96 0.49 5.81 5.86
CA ARG A 96 0.12 6.83 6.87
C ARG A 96 0.79 8.17 6.61
N GLY A 97 2.08 8.14 6.31
CA GLY A 97 2.83 9.33 5.95
C GLY A 97 2.28 10.01 4.70
N HIS A 98 1.98 9.22 3.66
CA HIS A 98 1.42 9.73 2.42
C HIS A 98 0.03 10.35 2.59
N LEU A 99 -0.88 9.67 3.30
CA LEU A 99 -2.23 10.18 3.54
C LEU A 99 -2.20 11.49 4.35
N ALA A 100 -1.36 11.58 5.38
CA ALA A 100 -1.19 12.79 6.18
C ALA A 100 -0.62 13.95 5.35
N TYR A 101 0.38 13.67 4.50
CA TYR A 101 0.95 14.66 3.58
C TYR A 101 -0.12 15.17 2.61
N ALA A 102 -0.83 14.26 1.94
CA ALA A 102 -1.89 14.60 1.00
C ALA A 102 -3.01 15.42 1.67
N SER A 103 -3.47 15.01 2.84
CA SER A 103 -4.51 15.74 3.59
C SER A 103 -4.08 17.17 3.94
N THR A 104 -2.78 17.39 4.22
CA THR A 104 -2.20 18.71 4.45
C THR A 104 -2.15 19.52 3.15
N LEU A 105 -1.62 18.93 2.08
CA LEU A 105 -1.46 19.56 0.77
C LEU A 105 -2.80 20.05 0.19
N PHE A 106 -3.86 19.26 0.33
CA PHE A 106 -5.21 19.60 -0.13
C PHE A 106 -6.01 20.45 0.87
N GLY A 107 -5.42 20.89 1.99
CA GLY A 107 -6.06 21.77 2.97
C GLY A 107 -7.22 21.12 3.75
N VAL A 108 -7.26 19.79 3.82
CA VAL A 108 -8.31 19.04 4.55
C VAL A 108 -8.07 19.11 6.05
N ARG A 109 -6.84 18.79 6.48
CA ARG A 109 -6.34 18.92 7.86
C ARG A 109 -4.83 19.11 7.80
N ASP A 110 -4.29 20.02 8.61
CA ASP A 110 -2.84 20.13 8.77
C ASP A 110 -2.32 18.95 9.60
N ARG A 111 -1.57 18.06 8.93
CA ARG A 111 -1.02 16.81 9.48
C ARG A 111 0.47 16.70 9.12
N ALA A 112 1.17 17.82 8.93
CA ALA A 112 2.57 17.83 8.48
C ALA A 112 3.51 17.06 9.42
N ASP A 113 3.33 17.22 10.73
CA ASP A 113 4.15 16.51 11.73
C ASP A 113 3.84 15.01 11.77
N GLU A 114 2.58 14.63 11.58
CA GLU A 114 2.18 13.23 11.44
C GLU A 114 2.85 12.60 10.22
N ALA A 115 2.79 13.27 9.07
CA ALA A 115 3.46 12.86 7.83
C ALA A 115 4.96 12.62 8.05
N ARG A 116 5.67 13.62 8.59
CA ARG A 116 7.11 13.53 8.87
C ARG A 116 7.43 12.36 9.80
N SER A 117 6.67 12.22 10.89
CA SER A 117 6.90 11.16 11.88
C SER A 117 6.67 9.76 11.28
N ALA A 118 5.61 9.59 10.48
CA ALA A 118 5.25 8.32 9.89
C ALA A 118 6.23 7.89 8.80
N LEU A 119 6.65 8.80 7.91
CA LEU A 119 7.68 8.52 6.92
C LEU A 119 9.05 8.23 7.57
N GLY A 120 9.37 8.89 8.68
CA GLY A 120 10.55 8.58 9.49
C GLY A 120 10.51 7.17 10.08
N ARG A 121 9.36 6.75 10.63
CA ARG A 121 9.14 5.37 11.11
C ARG A 121 9.26 4.35 9.97
N ALA A 122 8.66 4.63 8.81
CA ALA A 122 8.77 3.77 7.64
C ALA A 122 10.24 3.57 7.22
N ALA A 123 11.04 4.63 7.23
CA ALA A 123 12.47 4.57 6.89
C ALA A 123 13.31 3.76 7.86
N ALA A 124 12.91 3.69 9.13
CA ALA A 124 13.56 2.88 10.16
C ALA A 124 13.20 1.39 10.04
N LEU A 125 11.98 1.07 9.57
CA LEU A 125 11.48 -0.30 9.47
C LEU A 125 11.79 -0.97 8.13
N LEU A 126 11.78 -0.22 7.03
CA LEU A 126 12.07 -0.76 5.69
C LEU A 126 13.58 -0.75 5.44
N PRO A 127 14.28 -1.90 5.39
CA PRO A 127 15.72 -1.91 5.11
C PRO A 127 16.02 -1.43 3.67
N PRO A 128 17.28 -1.05 3.36
CA PRO A 128 17.64 -0.56 2.02
C PRO A 128 17.33 -1.52 0.86
N GLY A 129 17.35 -2.84 1.12
CA GLY A 129 17.02 -3.88 0.13
C GLY A 129 15.53 -4.26 0.07
N SER A 130 14.67 -3.59 0.85
CA SER A 130 13.23 -3.86 0.82
C SER A 130 12.64 -3.53 -0.57
N PRO A 131 11.73 -4.36 -1.10
CA PRO A 131 11.01 -4.05 -2.34
C PRO A 131 10.12 -2.81 -2.21
N ASN A 132 9.73 -2.42 -0.99
CA ASN A 132 8.91 -1.24 -0.71
C ASN A 132 9.73 0.05 -0.53
N ARG A 133 11.07 -0.07 -0.48
CA ARG A 133 11.98 1.07 -0.28
C ARG A 133 11.88 2.14 -1.39
N PRO A 134 11.81 1.80 -2.69
CA PRO A 134 11.70 2.81 -3.75
C PRO A 134 10.47 3.70 -3.61
N LEU A 135 9.32 3.13 -3.21
CA LEU A 135 8.09 3.90 -3.00
C LEU A 135 8.25 4.86 -1.81
N LEU A 136 8.86 4.41 -0.72
CA LEU A 136 9.15 5.28 0.43
C LEU A 136 10.05 6.45 0.02
N ASP A 137 11.14 6.18 -0.70
CA ASP A 137 12.11 7.21 -1.08
C ASP A 137 11.46 8.24 -2.01
N PHE A 138 10.60 7.82 -2.95
CA PHE A 138 9.77 8.72 -3.75
C PHE A 138 8.89 9.61 -2.86
N ARG A 139 8.17 9.03 -1.91
CA ARG A 139 7.22 9.76 -1.04
C ARG A 139 7.90 10.71 -0.05
N ARG A 140 9.16 10.45 0.33
CA ARG A 140 9.95 11.36 1.16
C ARG A 140 10.53 12.54 0.40
N GLY A 141 10.55 12.47 -0.94
CA GLY A 141 10.95 13.56 -1.82
C GLY A 141 9.79 14.47 -2.26
N LEU A 142 8.55 14.13 -1.89
CA LEU A 142 7.35 14.99 -2.03
C LEU A 142 7.32 16.04 -0.90
#